data_AF-A0A9R1C465-F1
#
_entry.id   AF-A0A9R1C465-F1
#
_cell.length_a   1.000
_cell.length_b   1.000
_cell.length_c   1.000
_cell.angle_alpha   90.00
_cell.angle_beta   90.00
_cell.angle_gamma   90.00
#
_symmetry.space_group_name_H-M   'P 1'
#
loop_
_entity.id
_entity.type
_entity.pdbx_description
1 polymer ?
#
loop_
_entity_poly.entity_id
_entity_poly.type
_entity_poly.pdbx_seq_one_letter_code
_entity_poly.pdbx_strand_id
1 'polypeptide(L)'
;MAGAPLVLVMLVVAVGVAAAERGGKLQQGFYEQSCPRAEQIVKDYVEQQIPREPSVAATLIRTHFHDCFVRGCDASVLLNATTGGGEAEKDAAPNLTLRGFDFLDRVKALVEQECPGVVS
;
A
#
# COMPACT_ATOMS: atom_id res chain seq x y z
N MET A 1 -42.48 23.56 -19.10
CA MET A 1 -41.25 23.11 -19.81
C MET A 1 -39.99 23.28 -18.93
N ALA A 2 -40.08 23.10 -17.61
CA ALA A 2 -38.95 23.29 -16.68
C ALA A 2 -38.24 21.97 -16.28
N GLY A 3 -38.77 20.81 -16.71
CA GLY A 3 -38.25 19.49 -16.31
C GLY A 3 -37.08 18.98 -17.13
N ALA A 4 -37.01 19.32 -18.42
CA ALA A 4 -35.94 18.86 -19.32
C ALA A 4 -34.52 19.26 -18.87
N PRO A 5 -34.23 20.52 -18.46
CA PRO A 5 -32.90 20.88 -18.00
C PRO A 5 -32.57 20.24 -16.64
N LEU A 6 -33.57 20.06 -15.77
CA LEU A 6 -33.38 19.42 -14.46
C LEU A 6 -33.05 17.93 -14.61
N VAL A 7 -33.74 17.22 -15.52
CA VAL A 7 -33.48 15.80 -15.82
C VAL A 7 -32.09 15.62 -16.43
N LEU A 8 -31.66 16.53 -17.32
CA LEU A 8 -30.33 16.47 -17.91
C LEU A 8 -29.22 16.68 -16.86
N VAL A 9 -29.41 17.65 -15.95
CA VAL A 9 -28.47 17.88 -14.84
C VAL A 9 -28.42 16.67 -13.92
N MET A 10 -29.57 16.08 -13.56
CA MET A 10 -29.62 14.85 -12.75
C MET A 10 -28.90 13.68 -13.43
N LEU A 11 -29.01 13.54 -14.76
CA LEU A 11 -28.32 12.48 -15.53
C LEU A 11 -26.81 12.70 -15.57
N VAL A 12 -26.36 13.93 -15.78
CA VAL A 12 -24.92 14.27 -15.79
C VAL A 12 -24.31 14.07 -14.40
N VAL A 13 -25.02 14.42 -13.34
CA VAL A 13 -24.60 14.17 -11.96
C VAL A 13 -24.54 12.67 -11.68
N ALA A 14 -25.55 11.89 -12.09
CA ALA A 14 -25.56 10.44 -11.89
C ALA A 14 -24.40 9.72 -12.62
N VAL A 15 -24.10 10.11 -13.86
CA VAL A 15 -22.97 9.56 -14.64
C VAL A 15 -21.63 9.98 -14.04
N GLY A 16 -21.52 11.23 -13.55
CA GLY A 16 -20.31 11.72 -12.88
C GLY A 16 -20.03 11.02 -11.55
N VAL A 17 -21.07 10.65 -10.79
CA VAL A 17 -20.93 9.90 -9.53
C VAL A 17 -20.58 8.42 -9.79
N ALA A 18 -21.10 7.81 -10.85
CA ALA A 18 -20.76 6.42 -11.21
C ALA A 18 -19.31 6.26 -11.72
N ALA A 19 -18.70 7.32 -12.25
CA ALA A 19 -17.29 7.34 -12.67
C ALA A 19 -16.30 7.59 -11.52
N ALA A 20 -16.80 7.79 -10.29
CA ALA A 20 -15.99 8.16 -9.13
C ALA A 20 -15.44 6.97 -8.32
N GLU A 21 -15.32 5.78 -8.90
CA GLU A 21 -14.49 4.71 -8.32
C GLU A 21 -13.03 4.88 -8.76
N ARG A 22 -12.30 5.81 -8.13
CA ARG A 22 -10.83 5.89 -8.23
C ARG A 22 -10.14 4.87 -7.30
N GLY A 23 -10.57 3.62 -7.37
CA GLY A 23 -9.88 2.50 -6.74
C GLY A 23 -9.70 1.41 -7.79
N GLY A 24 -8.46 1.17 -8.25
CA GLY A 24 -8.18 -0.02 -9.03
C GLY A 24 -8.71 -1.24 -8.27
N LYS A 25 -9.44 -2.14 -8.95
CA LYS A 25 -10.01 -3.32 -8.28
C LYS A 25 -8.86 -4.22 -7.85
N LEU A 26 -8.57 -4.23 -6.54
CA LEU A 26 -7.72 -5.23 -5.93
C LEU A 26 -8.30 -6.61 -6.25
N GLN A 27 -7.42 -7.55 -6.58
CA GLN A 27 -7.81 -8.90 -6.94
C GLN A 27 -6.89 -9.89 -6.22
N GLN A 28 -7.47 -10.95 -5.65
CA GLN A 28 -6.68 -12.08 -5.19
C GLN A 28 -5.95 -12.71 -6.38
N GLY A 29 -4.69 -13.09 -6.18
CA GLY A 29 -3.87 -13.65 -7.25
C GLY A 29 -3.44 -12.62 -8.31
N PHE A 30 -3.41 -11.33 -7.98
CA PHE A 30 -2.95 -10.27 -8.90
C PHE A 30 -1.57 -10.57 -9.52
N TYR A 31 -0.68 -11.23 -8.77
CA TYR A 31 0.67 -11.59 -9.21
C TYR A 31 0.79 -13.02 -9.78
N GLU A 32 -0.30 -13.79 -9.92
CA GLU A 32 -0.24 -15.20 -10.36
C GLU A 32 0.46 -15.42 -11.70
N GLN A 33 0.41 -14.44 -12.60
CA GLN A 33 1.04 -14.53 -13.92
C GLN A 33 2.39 -13.78 -13.99
N SER A 34 2.49 -12.63 -13.34
CA SER A 34 3.65 -11.74 -13.44
C SER A 34 4.76 -12.06 -12.44
N CYS A 35 4.39 -12.54 -11.24
CA CYS A 35 5.33 -13.00 -10.22
C CYS A 35 4.69 -14.10 -9.35
N PRO A 36 4.55 -15.34 -9.88
CA PRO A 36 3.78 -16.40 -9.22
C PRO A 36 4.29 -16.78 -7.83
N ARG A 37 5.56 -16.49 -7.53
CA ARG A 37 6.22 -16.81 -6.26
C ARG A 37 6.23 -15.64 -5.26
N ALA A 38 5.68 -14.48 -5.61
CA ALA A 38 5.69 -13.28 -4.76
C ALA A 38 5.15 -13.56 -3.35
N GLU A 39 3.91 -14.07 -3.25
CA GLU A 39 3.27 -14.33 -1.96
C GLU A 39 4.01 -15.42 -1.16
N GLN A 40 4.56 -16.43 -1.84
CA GLN A 40 5.34 -17.49 -1.19
C GLN A 40 6.64 -16.95 -0.60
N ILE A 41 7.39 -16.12 -1.34
CA ILE A 41 8.65 -15.53 -0.86
C ILE A 41 8.42 -14.68 0.39
N VAL A 42 7.37 -13.85 0.37
CA VAL A 42 6.98 -13.02 1.53
C VAL A 42 6.63 -13.92 2.72
N LYS A 43 5.78 -14.93 2.51
CA LYS A 43 5.36 -15.86 3.55
C LYS A 43 6.54 -16.62 4.16
N ASP A 44 7.39 -17.22 3.34
CA ASP A 44 8.52 -18.03 3.79
C ASP A 44 9.48 -17.18 4.63
N TYR A 45 9.75 -15.93 4.23
CA TYR A 45 10.60 -15.04 5.00
C TYR A 45 9.99 -14.68 6.35
N VAL A 46 8.70 -14.34 6.37
CA VAL A 46 7.96 -14.04 7.62
C VAL A 46 7.97 -15.24 8.57
N GLU A 47 7.66 -16.44 8.08
CA GLU A 47 7.65 -17.67 8.88
C GLU A 47 9.04 -18.03 9.43
N GLN A 48 10.11 -17.73 8.69
CA GLN A 48 11.48 -17.95 9.14
C GLN A 48 11.95 -16.94 10.21
N GLN A 49 11.48 -15.69 10.16
CA GLN A 49 11.94 -14.64 11.07
C GLN A 49 11.13 -14.52 12.35
N ILE A 50 9.80 -14.75 12.33
CA ILE A 50 8.95 -14.61 13.52
C ILE A 50 9.47 -15.41 14.74
N PRO A 51 9.95 -16.66 14.62
CA PRO A 51 10.49 -17.39 15.76
C PRO A 51 11.75 -16.76 16.37
N ARG A 52 12.51 -15.99 15.58
CA ARG A 52 13.75 -15.32 16.00
C ARG A 52 13.46 -13.95 16.60
N GLU A 53 12.50 -13.24 16.04
CA GLU A 53 12.08 -11.92 16.49
C GLU A 53 10.54 -11.80 16.48
N PRO A 54 9.85 -12.31 17.53
CA PRO A 54 8.39 -12.34 17.57
C PRO A 54 7.72 -10.96 17.49
N SER A 55 8.43 -9.90 17.91
CA SER A 55 7.96 -8.50 17.82
C SER A 55 7.76 -8.01 16.39
N VAL A 56 8.34 -8.67 15.38
CA VAL A 56 8.17 -8.31 13.97
C VAL A 56 6.71 -8.45 13.55
N ALA A 57 5.99 -9.47 14.01
CA ALA A 57 4.59 -9.66 13.64
C ALA A 57 3.71 -8.44 14.02
N ALA A 58 3.84 -7.95 15.26
CA ALA A 58 3.13 -6.76 15.72
C ALA A 58 3.60 -5.50 14.96
N THR A 59 4.88 -5.42 14.65
CA THR A 59 5.48 -4.29 13.93
C THR A 59 4.93 -4.18 12.51
N LEU A 60 4.86 -5.28 11.75
CA LEU A 60 4.34 -5.29 10.37
C LEU A 60 2.87 -4.86 10.30
N ILE A 61 2.03 -5.41 11.18
CA ILE A 61 0.60 -5.05 11.24
C ILE A 61 0.44 -3.57 11.58
N ARG A 62 1.23 -3.07 12.56
CA ARG A 62 1.19 -1.67 12.95
C ARG A 62 1.64 -0.76 11.81
N THR A 63 2.71 -1.09 11.10
CA THR A 63 3.18 -0.28 9.96
C THR A 63 2.15 -0.25 8.84
N HIS A 64 1.53 -1.38 8.51
CA HIS A 64 0.44 -1.41 7.52
C HIS A 64 -0.77 -0.55 7.93
N PHE A 65 -1.15 -0.60 9.21
CA PHE A 65 -2.20 0.29 9.73
C PHE A 65 -1.83 1.76 9.59
N HIS A 66 -0.61 2.15 10.00
CA HIS A 66 -0.16 3.54 9.95
C HIS A 66 -0.07 4.07 8.51
N ASP A 67 0.30 3.23 7.55
CA ASP A 67 0.26 3.55 6.12
C ASP A 67 -1.19 3.81 5.68
N CYS A 68 -2.06 2.82 5.79
CA CYS A 68 -3.43 2.90 5.31
C CYS A 68 -4.27 4.02 5.94
N PHE A 69 -3.99 4.40 7.20
CA PHE A 69 -4.77 5.43 7.89
C PHE A 69 -4.49 6.85 7.40
N VAL A 70 -3.31 7.08 6.82
CA VAL A 70 -2.91 8.38 6.30
C VAL A 70 -3.02 8.32 4.78
N ARG A 71 -4.10 8.88 4.24
CA ARG A 71 -4.33 9.06 2.78
C ARG A 71 -4.42 7.79 1.93
N GLY A 72 -4.18 6.59 2.48
CA GLY A 72 -4.43 5.31 1.82
C GLY A 72 -3.28 4.33 1.97
N CYS A 73 -3.46 3.10 1.48
CA CYS A 73 -2.43 2.06 1.54
C CYS A 73 -1.48 2.18 0.33
N ASP A 74 -0.62 3.20 0.33
CA ASP A 74 0.23 3.57 -0.79
C ASP A 74 1.74 3.51 -0.49
N ALA A 75 2.12 2.97 0.67
CA ALA A 75 3.49 2.86 1.15
C ALA A 75 4.19 4.21 1.41
N SER A 76 3.45 5.32 1.48
CA SER A 76 4.00 6.66 1.74
C SER A 76 4.75 6.75 3.07
N VAL A 77 4.35 5.98 4.09
CA VAL A 77 5.04 5.93 5.40
C VAL A 77 6.46 5.35 5.32
N LEU A 78 6.78 4.63 4.24
CA LEU A 78 8.10 4.01 4.05
C LEU A 78 9.14 5.01 3.50
N LEU A 79 8.71 6.13 2.92
CA LEU A 79 9.58 7.11 2.29
C LEU A 79 10.39 7.90 3.32
N ASN A 80 11.64 8.19 2.98
CA ASN A 80 12.50 9.08 3.78
C ASN A 80 12.44 10.51 3.23
N ALA A 81 12.76 11.49 4.07
CA ALA A 81 12.90 12.88 3.63
C ALA A 81 13.97 13.02 2.53
N THR A 82 13.70 13.87 1.54
CA THR A 82 14.65 14.10 0.43
C THR A 82 15.67 15.18 0.80
N THR A 83 16.84 15.14 0.14
CA THR A 83 17.96 16.05 0.41
C THR A 83 17.64 17.53 0.11
N GLY A 84 16.59 17.81 -0.65
CA GLY A 84 16.12 19.17 -0.97
C GLY A 84 15.24 19.82 0.11
N GLY A 85 14.96 19.10 1.20
CA GLY A 85 14.03 19.51 2.24
C GLY A 85 12.60 19.03 1.97
N GLY A 86 11.95 18.53 3.01
CA GLY A 86 10.58 18.03 3.01
C GLY A 86 10.29 17.20 4.26
N GLU A 87 9.04 17.17 4.70
CA GLU A 87 8.61 16.32 5.82
C GLU A 87 8.18 14.95 5.28
N ALA A 88 8.81 13.88 5.73
CA ALA A 88 8.34 12.53 5.46
C ALA A 88 7.31 12.11 6.50
N GLU A 89 6.31 11.32 6.09
CA GLU A 89 5.34 10.78 7.04
C GLU A 89 6.02 9.95 8.13
N LYS A 90 7.11 9.27 7.77
CA LYS A 90 7.98 8.51 8.69
C LYS A 90 8.49 9.34 9.87
N ASP A 91 8.69 10.65 9.70
CA ASP A 91 9.23 11.56 10.71
C ASP A 91 8.13 12.19 11.58
N ALA A 92 6.86 11.94 11.28
CA ALA A 92 5.74 12.44 12.08
C ALA A 92 5.76 11.82 13.49
N ALA A 93 5.36 12.58 14.51
CA ALA A 93 5.43 12.15 15.92
C ALA A 93 4.81 10.75 16.20
N PRO A 94 3.66 10.35 15.62
CA PRO A 94 3.11 9.00 15.80
C PRO A 94 3.99 7.89 15.20
N ASN A 95 4.78 8.21 14.18
CA ASN A 95 5.56 7.29 13.36
C ASN A 95 7.00 7.10 13.85
N LEU A 96 7.50 7.96 14.74
CA LEU A 96 8.83 7.84 15.38
C LEU A 96 9.05 6.54 16.16
N THR A 97 7.97 5.81 16.47
CA THR A 97 8.01 4.53 17.18
C THR A 97 7.71 3.33 16.27
N LEU A 98 7.50 3.56 14.97
CA LEU A 98 7.44 2.50 13.97
C LEU A 98 8.83 1.89 13.79
N ARG A 99 8.87 0.59 13.51
CA ARG A 99 10.08 -0.20 13.34
C ARG A 99 9.89 -1.15 12.15
N GLY A 100 10.88 -1.99 11.88
CA GLY A 100 10.75 -3.05 10.87
C GLY A 100 10.87 -2.59 9.43
N PHE A 101 11.34 -1.36 9.18
CA PHE A 101 11.63 -0.89 7.82
C PHE A 101 12.68 -1.77 7.13
N ASP A 102 13.77 -2.12 7.82
CA ASP A 102 14.80 -3.03 7.28
C ASP A 102 14.26 -4.43 6.93
N PHE A 103 13.24 -4.90 7.66
CA PHE A 103 12.57 -6.15 7.36
C PHE A 103 11.81 -6.06 6.04
N LEU A 104 11.04 -4.98 5.84
CA LEU A 104 10.32 -4.71 4.60
C LEU A 104 11.29 -4.55 3.43
N ASP A 105 12.39 -3.81 3.62
CA ASP A 105 13.45 -3.64 2.61
C ASP A 105 14.07 -4.99 2.23
N ARG A 106 14.29 -5.89 3.20
CA ARG A 106 14.84 -7.22 2.92
C ARG A 106 13.85 -8.10 2.17
N VAL A 107 12.57 -8.10 2.54
CA VAL A 107 11.52 -8.82 1.81
C VAL A 107 11.41 -8.29 0.38
N LYS A 108 11.37 -6.97 0.22
CA LYS A 108 11.32 -6.32 -1.08
C LYS A 108 12.51 -6.72 -1.94
N ALA A 109 13.72 -6.71 -1.39
CA ALA A 109 14.92 -7.14 -2.11
C ALA A 109 14.87 -8.61 -2.57
N LEU A 110 14.25 -9.51 -1.79
CA LEU A 110 14.06 -10.90 -2.20
C LEU A 110 13.03 -11.03 -3.34
N VAL A 111 11.95 -10.26 -3.28
CA VAL A 111 10.94 -10.23 -4.34
C VAL A 111 11.49 -9.62 -5.62
N GLU A 112 12.24 -8.52 -5.54
CA GLU A 112 12.89 -7.88 -6.70
C GLU A 112 13.95 -8.77 -7.37
N GLN A 113 14.60 -9.66 -6.61
CA GLN A 113 15.49 -10.67 -7.19
C GLN A 113 14.74 -11.71 -8.04
N GLU A 114 13.49 -12.02 -7.67
CA GLU A 114 12.65 -12.97 -8.41
C GLU A 114 11.96 -12.29 -9.60
N CYS A 115 11.41 -11.10 -9.40
CA CYS A 115 10.58 -10.40 -10.39
C CYS A 115 10.78 -8.87 -10.31
N PRO A 116 11.82 -8.35 -10.98
CA PRO A 116 12.19 -6.93 -10.91
C PRO A 116 11.07 -5.99 -11.37
N GLY A 117 10.71 -5.01 -10.55
CA GLY A 117 9.76 -3.96 -10.86
C GLY A 117 8.31 -4.42 -11.04
N VAL A 118 7.95 -5.61 -10.55
CA VAL A 118 6.61 -6.19 -10.72
C VAL A 118 5.72 -5.94 -9.50
N VAL A 119 6.17 -6.36 -8.32
CA VAL A 119 5.44 -6.15 -7.07
C VAL A 119 5.70 -4.72 -6.62
N SER A 120 4.68 -4.01 -6.13
CA SER A 120 4.85 -2.68 -5.52
C SER A 120 5.89 -2.69 -4.39
#